data_AF-A0A0D8J3Z7-F1
#
_entry.id   AF-A0A0D8J3Z7-F1
#
_cell.length_a   1.000
_cell.length_b   1.000
_cell.length_c   1.000
_cell.angle_alpha   90.00
_cell.angle_beta   90.00
_cell.angle_gamma   90.00
#
_symmetry.space_group_name_H-M   'P 1'
#
loop_
_entity.id
_entity.type
_entity.pdbx_description
1 polymer ?
#
loop_
_entity_poly.entity_id
_entity_poly.type
_entity_poly.pdbx_seq_one_letter_code
_entity_poly.pdbx_strand_id
1 'polypeptide(L)'
;MNSDKQGRAMCACGGSSGAAPGAEPAAAVPQCRCRTAPRAPSPAQNITAAIAAADLTGTGFLRLRSFAASNAQPVPDVIVTISQRSGTGIPDKTVTTGPEALSDDVAIACPPRSYSLDENNRTVLPYAVVDVTAEHEGYDPVHVAGVQVFDGEVSLLELLMIPVEEDETAAYTVRSLPEDFDIPTHKLFEGGESSGPTPLSACRPRILDQPIIPEKIMVHLGRPSANVQNVTVSFRDYIKNVASSEVYPTWVGSTNPTIPGL
;
A
#
# COMPACT_ATOMS: atom_id res chain seq x y z
N MET A 1 -27.17 -34.14 -16.81
CA MET A 1 -25.98 -34.99 -16.98
C MET A 1 -24.73 -34.14 -16.75
N ASN A 2 -23.83 -34.67 -15.91
CA ASN A 2 -22.47 -34.22 -15.56
C ASN A 2 -22.45 -32.97 -14.66
N SER A 3 -22.30 -33.02 -13.33
CA SER A 3 -21.54 -33.86 -12.37
C SER A 3 -20.01 -33.80 -12.48
N ASP A 4 -19.43 -33.21 -11.42
CA ASP A 4 -18.13 -33.41 -10.78
C ASP A 4 -16.82 -32.98 -11.46
N LYS A 5 -16.12 -32.04 -10.79
CA LYS A 5 -14.89 -32.34 -10.02
C LYS A 5 -14.44 -31.14 -9.19
N GLN A 6 -14.86 -31.10 -7.92
CA GLN A 6 -14.16 -30.34 -6.88
C GLN A 6 -12.94 -31.17 -6.43
N GLY A 7 -11.74 -30.61 -6.56
CA GLY A 7 -10.53 -31.18 -5.98
C GLY A 7 -10.59 -31.07 -4.45
N ARG A 8 -11.05 -32.13 -3.77
CA ARG A 8 -10.90 -32.30 -2.32
C ARG A 8 -9.41 -32.43 -1.98
N ALA A 9 -8.93 -31.58 -1.06
CA ALA A 9 -7.67 -31.81 -0.37
C ALA A 9 -7.77 -33.12 0.45
N MET A 10 -7.02 -34.15 0.04
CA MET A 10 -6.89 -35.40 0.78
C MET A 10 -5.79 -35.24 1.83
N CYS A 11 -6.17 -35.19 3.11
CA CYS A 11 -5.24 -35.41 4.21
C CYS A 11 -4.92 -36.91 4.29
N ALA A 12 -3.67 -37.29 3.98
CA ALA A 12 -3.20 -38.65 4.17
C ALA A 12 -2.56 -38.79 5.56
N CYS A 13 -3.25 -39.48 6.48
CA CYS A 13 -2.68 -39.93 7.76
C CYS A 13 -2.14 -41.35 7.58
N GLY A 14 -0.82 -41.50 7.39
CA GLY A 14 -0.17 -42.81 7.35
C GLY A 14 0.07 -43.32 8.77
N GLY A 15 -0.62 -44.39 9.17
CA GLY A 15 -0.31 -45.15 10.38
C GLY A 15 0.56 -46.36 10.03
N SER A 16 1.79 -46.41 10.54
CA SER A 16 2.60 -47.63 10.52
C SER A 16 2.56 -48.28 11.91
N SER A 17 1.92 -49.43 12.03
CA SER A 17 1.97 -50.28 13.22
C SER A 17 3.25 -51.12 13.20
N GLY A 18 3.93 -51.16 14.34
CA GLY A 18 5.13 -51.95 14.56
C GLY A 18 5.55 -51.85 16.02
N ALA A 19 4.85 -52.55 16.90
CA ALA A 19 5.15 -52.60 18.34
C ALA A 19 6.06 -53.79 18.65
N ALA A 20 7.21 -53.53 19.27
CA ALA A 20 7.96 -54.50 20.06
C ALA A 20 7.57 -54.34 21.55
N PRO A 21 7.50 -55.41 22.35
CA PRO A 21 6.95 -55.34 23.71
C PRO A 21 8.01 -54.86 24.70
N GLY A 22 7.66 -53.86 25.52
CA GLY A 22 8.46 -53.45 26.68
C GLY A 22 8.99 -52.01 26.63
N ALA A 23 8.10 -51.03 26.48
CA ALA A 23 8.39 -49.64 26.85
C ALA A 23 7.07 -48.91 27.13
N GLU A 24 7.04 -48.14 28.21
CA GLU A 24 5.95 -47.28 28.68
C GLU A 24 5.57 -46.24 27.60
N PRO A 25 4.28 -45.98 27.31
CA PRO A 25 3.92 -45.09 26.21
C PRO A 25 4.08 -43.63 26.62
N ALA A 26 5.12 -42.96 26.14
CA ALA A 26 5.15 -41.51 26.07
C ALA A 26 4.08 -41.03 25.08
N ALA A 27 3.17 -40.15 25.53
CA ALA A 27 2.11 -39.57 24.70
C ALA A 27 2.73 -38.80 23.52
N ALA A 28 2.68 -39.39 22.32
CA ALA A 28 3.08 -38.73 21.09
C ALA A 28 2.00 -37.71 20.69
N VAL A 29 2.30 -36.42 20.87
CA VAL A 29 1.49 -35.33 20.31
C VAL A 29 1.64 -35.39 18.78
N PRO A 30 0.56 -35.58 18.00
CA PRO A 30 0.65 -35.56 16.55
C PRO A 30 0.98 -34.13 16.09
N GLN A 31 2.21 -33.92 15.62
CA GLN A 31 2.58 -32.67 14.94
C GLN A 31 1.94 -32.64 13.55
N CYS A 32 0.73 -32.11 13.46
CA CYS A 32 0.14 -31.71 12.19
C CYS A 32 0.92 -30.51 11.63
N ARG A 33 1.94 -30.78 10.80
CA ARG A 33 2.57 -29.76 9.95
C ARG A 33 1.60 -29.41 8.82
N CYS A 34 0.80 -28.38 9.03
CA CYS A 34 0.14 -27.68 7.93
C CYS A 34 1.24 -26.99 7.12
N ARG A 35 1.68 -27.58 6.01
CA ARG A 35 2.44 -26.86 5.00
C ARG A 35 1.53 -25.75 4.48
N THR A 36 1.76 -24.51 4.89
CA THR A 36 1.28 -23.35 4.15
C THR A 36 1.87 -23.46 2.75
N ALA A 37 1.01 -23.72 1.77
CA ALA A 37 1.41 -23.57 0.38
C ALA A 37 1.95 -22.13 0.20
N PRO A 38 3.05 -21.93 -0.53
CA PRO A 38 3.45 -20.58 -0.91
C PRO A 38 2.22 -19.91 -1.52
N ARG A 39 1.87 -18.74 -0.99
CA ARG A 39 0.78 -17.92 -1.53
C ARG A 39 1.14 -17.69 -2.99
N ALA A 40 0.39 -18.31 -3.90
CA ALA A 40 0.51 -18.01 -5.31
C ALA A 40 0.40 -16.47 -5.43
N PRO A 41 1.25 -15.82 -6.23
CA PRO A 41 1.04 -14.41 -6.52
C PRO A 41 -0.42 -14.28 -6.94
N SER A 42 -1.15 -13.41 -6.27
CA SER A 42 -2.49 -13.03 -6.74
C SER A 42 -2.34 -12.76 -8.22
N PRO A 43 -3.19 -13.32 -9.10
CA PRO A 43 -3.12 -12.96 -10.49
C PRO A 43 -3.26 -11.44 -10.50
N ALA A 44 -2.18 -10.74 -10.87
CA ALA A 44 -2.25 -9.36 -11.27
C ALA A 44 -3.29 -9.39 -12.38
N GLN A 45 -4.54 -9.05 -12.04
CA GLN A 45 -5.55 -8.83 -13.04
C GLN A 45 -5.00 -7.63 -13.77
N ASN A 46 -4.38 -7.90 -14.93
CA ASN A 46 -3.82 -6.92 -15.83
C ASN A 46 -4.79 -5.75 -15.87
N ILE A 47 -4.43 -4.65 -15.23
CA ILE A 47 -5.15 -3.40 -15.36
C ILE A 47 -4.73 -2.88 -16.73
N THR A 48 -5.19 -3.52 -17.79
CA THR A 48 -5.15 -2.96 -19.14
C THR A 48 -6.31 -1.97 -19.26
N ALA A 49 -6.48 -1.08 -18.28
CA ALA A 49 -6.98 0.24 -18.58
C ALA A 49 -5.74 1.03 -19.01
N ALA A 50 -5.25 0.74 -20.22
CA ALA A 50 -4.20 1.54 -20.81
C ALA A 50 -4.76 2.96 -20.95
N ILE A 51 -4.26 3.88 -20.12
CA ILE A 51 -4.53 5.29 -20.31
C ILE A 51 -3.98 5.63 -21.69
N ALA A 52 -4.85 6.01 -22.64
CA ALA A 52 -4.37 6.43 -23.93
C ALA A 52 -3.55 7.71 -23.75
N ALA A 53 -2.47 7.89 -24.51
CA ALA A 53 -1.69 9.13 -24.45
C ALA A 53 -2.56 10.38 -24.71
N ALA A 54 -3.65 10.23 -25.47
CA ALA A 54 -4.64 11.29 -25.72
C ALA A 54 -5.40 11.74 -24.46
N ASP A 55 -5.50 10.87 -23.45
CA ASP A 55 -6.20 11.19 -22.20
C ASP A 55 -5.28 11.91 -21.21
N LEU A 56 -3.97 12.01 -21.46
CA LEU A 56 -2.98 12.66 -20.58
C LEU A 56 -2.92 14.19 -20.77
N THR A 57 -4.04 14.87 -20.54
CA THR A 57 -4.13 16.33 -20.71
C THR A 57 -3.87 17.12 -19.42
N GLY A 58 -3.78 16.43 -18.27
CA GLY A 58 -3.46 17.01 -16.97
C GLY A 58 -1.99 16.86 -16.59
N THR A 59 -1.60 17.48 -15.48
CA THR A 59 -0.26 17.34 -14.89
C THR A 59 -0.35 17.28 -13.38
N GLY A 60 0.13 16.17 -12.81
CA GLY A 60 0.35 16.02 -11.37
C GLY A 60 1.83 16.08 -11.02
N PHE A 61 2.15 16.02 -9.74
CA PHE A 61 3.51 16.12 -9.24
C PHE A 61 3.85 14.95 -8.33
N LEU A 62 5.05 14.41 -8.47
CA LEU A 62 5.61 13.41 -7.57
C LEU A 62 6.79 14.01 -6.83
N ARG A 63 6.73 13.97 -5.51
CA ARG A 63 7.82 14.36 -4.61
C ARG A 63 8.33 13.13 -3.88
N LEU A 64 9.64 12.98 -3.81
CA LEU A 64 10.28 11.80 -3.24
C LEU A 64 11.03 12.19 -1.97
N ARG A 65 10.93 11.35 -0.95
CA ARG A 65 11.67 11.51 0.30
C ARG A 65 12.33 10.20 0.67
N SER A 66 13.62 10.20 0.96
CA SER A 66 14.39 8.98 1.28
C SER A 66 14.89 8.98 2.72
N PHE A 67 14.83 7.82 3.38
CA PHE A 67 15.37 7.63 4.72
C PHE A 67 15.81 6.20 4.97
N ALA A 68 16.79 6.02 5.84
CA ALA A 68 17.32 4.72 6.21
C ALA A 68 16.35 3.95 7.11
N ALA A 69 16.17 2.66 6.83
CA ALA A 69 15.24 1.80 7.57
C ALA A 69 15.62 1.60 9.05
N SER A 70 16.91 1.66 9.36
CA SER A 70 17.45 1.33 10.69
C SER A 70 17.19 2.42 11.74
N ASN A 71 17.24 3.69 11.34
CA ASN A 71 17.25 4.82 12.28
C ASN A 71 16.46 6.05 11.77
N ALA A 72 15.75 5.94 10.64
CA ALA A 72 15.04 7.03 9.98
C ALA A 72 15.92 8.24 9.63
N GLN A 73 17.23 8.03 9.47
CA GLN A 73 18.16 9.06 9.04
C GLN A 73 17.88 9.43 7.57
N PRO A 74 17.80 10.73 7.22
CA PRO A 74 17.69 11.17 5.83
C PRO A 74 18.84 10.61 4.99
N VAL A 75 18.52 10.02 3.83
CA VAL A 75 19.52 9.50 2.87
C VAL A 75 19.50 10.41 1.64
N PRO A 76 20.42 11.38 1.51
CA PRO A 76 20.51 12.25 0.35
C PRO A 76 21.07 11.50 -0.87
N ASP A 77 21.09 12.15 -2.03
CA ASP A 77 21.76 11.69 -3.25
C ASP A 77 21.25 10.35 -3.81
N VAL A 78 20.01 9.96 -3.47
CA VAL A 78 19.35 8.76 -4.02
C VAL A 78 18.94 9.04 -5.45
N ILE A 79 19.37 8.19 -6.38
CA ILE A 79 19.01 8.27 -7.80
C ILE A 79 17.69 7.55 -7.99
N VAL A 80 16.68 8.27 -8.45
CA VAL A 80 15.34 7.74 -8.65
C VAL A 80 14.95 7.79 -10.11
N THR A 81 14.57 6.64 -10.66
CA THR A 81 14.03 6.48 -12.01
C THR A 81 12.53 6.25 -11.92
N ILE A 82 11.76 7.09 -12.61
CA ILE A 82 10.30 7.05 -12.65
C ILE A 82 9.88 6.66 -14.07
N SER A 83 9.20 5.52 -14.21
CA SER A 83 8.68 5.02 -15.47
C SER A 83 7.16 4.97 -15.46
N GLN A 84 6.51 5.29 -16.58
CA GLN A 84 5.04 5.20 -16.65
C GLN A 84 4.60 3.76 -16.91
N ARG A 85 3.80 3.20 -16.01
CA ARG A 85 3.30 1.81 -16.12
C ARG A 85 2.35 1.62 -17.31
N SER A 86 1.68 2.68 -17.74
CA SER A 86 0.66 2.63 -18.81
C SER A 86 1.21 2.48 -20.23
N GLY A 87 2.54 2.38 -20.44
CA GLY A 87 3.11 2.15 -21.78
C GLY A 87 2.82 3.28 -22.78
N THR A 88 2.62 4.50 -22.28
CA THR A 88 2.18 5.70 -23.02
C THR A 88 3.22 6.25 -24.01
N GLY A 89 4.43 5.67 -24.04
CA GLY A 89 5.56 6.15 -24.86
C GLY A 89 6.23 7.40 -24.28
N ILE A 90 5.84 7.84 -23.08
CA ILE A 90 6.51 8.92 -22.36
C ILE A 90 7.85 8.42 -21.83
N PRO A 91 8.96 9.16 -22.06
CA PRO A 91 10.26 8.73 -21.58
C PRO A 91 10.34 8.75 -20.05
N ASP A 92 11.10 7.81 -19.52
CA ASP A 92 11.40 7.73 -18.09
C ASP A 92 12.09 9.01 -17.62
N LYS A 93 11.80 9.37 -16.37
CA LYS A 93 12.38 10.55 -15.72
C LYS A 93 13.34 10.11 -14.64
N THR A 94 14.52 10.72 -14.60
CA THR A 94 15.48 10.51 -13.52
C THR A 94 15.56 11.77 -12.67
N VAL A 95 15.53 11.60 -11.35
CA VAL A 95 15.64 12.66 -10.35
C VAL A 95 16.54 12.19 -9.22
N THR A 96 17.27 13.11 -8.59
CA THR A 96 18.13 12.81 -7.44
C THR A 96 17.60 13.55 -6.22
N THR A 97 17.55 12.89 -5.06
CA THR A 97 17.15 13.56 -3.81
C THR A 97 18.23 14.54 -3.35
N GLY A 98 17.81 15.72 -2.88
CA GLY A 98 18.71 16.76 -2.42
C GLY A 98 19.28 16.50 -1.02
N PRO A 99 20.01 17.48 -0.43
CA PRO A 99 20.66 17.35 0.87
C PRO A 99 19.72 17.07 2.05
N GLU A 100 18.44 17.44 1.94
CA GLU A 100 17.41 17.14 2.95
C GLU A 100 16.74 15.78 2.71
N ALA A 101 17.32 14.95 1.83
CA ALA A 101 16.75 13.69 1.34
C ALA A 101 15.34 13.86 0.75
N LEU A 102 15.11 15.01 0.09
CA LEU A 102 13.85 15.39 -0.54
C LEU A 102 14.15 15.80 -1.99
N SER A 103 13.32 15.35 -2.93
CA SER A 103 13.39 15.79 -4.33
C SER A 103 12.59 17.07 -4.57
N ASP A 104 12.88 17.75 -5.66
CA ASP A 104 11.94 18.71 -6.26
C ASP A 104 10.68 18.00 -6.79
N ASP A 105 9.64 18.78 -7.07
CA ASP A 105 8.39 18.28 -7.65
C ASP A 105 8.61 17.83 -9.09
N VAL A 106 8.52 16.52 -9.33
CA VAL A 106 8.61 15.94 -10.67
C VAL A 106 7.24 15.98 -11.32
N ALA A 107 7.09 16.79 -12.37
CA ALA A 107 5.85 16.84 -13.14
C ALA A 107 5.61 15.52 -13.91
N ILE A 108 4.45 14.91 -13.73
CA ILE A 108 4.01 13.67 -14.38
C ILE A 108 2.74 13.97 -15.18
N ALA A 109 2.75 13.59 -16.47
CA ALA A 109 1.56 13.70 -17.31
C ALA A 109 0.51 12.69 -16.83
N CYS A 110 -0.72 13.17 -16.61
CA CYS A 110 -1.80 12.36 -16.05
C CYS A 110 -3.15 12.69 -16.71
N PRO A 111 -4.15 11.81 -16.55
CA PRO A 111 -5.53 12.12 -16.92
C PRO A 111 -6.02 13.40 -16.24
N PRO A 112 -6.87 14.21 -16.90
CA PRO A 112 -7.41 15.43 -16.32
C PRO A 112 -8.29 15.12 -15.11
N ARG A 113 -8.33 16.05 -14.16
CA ARG A 113 -9.12 15.97 -12.91
C ARG A 113 -10.60 15.64 -13.14
N SER A 114 -11.16 15.98 -14.30
CA SER A 114 -12.56 15.66 -14.61
C SER A 114 -12.88 14.16 -14.54
N TYR A 115 -11.92 13.28 -14.87
CA TYR A 115 -12.14 11.83 -14.78
C TYR A 115 -12.23 11.32 -13.34
N SER A 116 -11.56 11.99 -12.40
CA SER A 116 -11.66 11.65 -10.99
C SER A 116 -12.95 12.19 -10.37
N LEU A 117 -13.48 13.30 -10.88
CA LEU A 117 -14.71 13.90 -10.37
C LEU A 117 -15.99 13.27 -10.95
N ASP A 118 -15.89 12.49 -12.02
CA ASP A 118 -17.03 11.77 -12.60
C ASP A 118 -17.27 10.43 -11.88
N GLU A 119 -18.30 10.38 -11.02
CA GLU A 119 -18.72 9.17 -10.31
C GLU A 119 -19.06 7.99 -11.23
N ASN A 120 -19.46 8.27 -12.48
CA ASN A 120 -19.84 7.25 -13.45
C ASN A 120 -18.66 6.77 -14.30
N ASN A 121 -17.47 7.35 -14.15
CA ASN A 121 -16.29 6.93 -14.89
C ASN A 121 -15.83 5.55 -14.43
N ARG A 122 -15.96 4.56 -15.32
CA ARG A 122 -15.51 3.16 -15.09
C ARG A 122 -14.58 2.66 -16.19
N THR A 123 -14.23 3.51 -17.14
CA THR A 123 -13.57 3.12 -18.39
C THR A 123 -12.19 3.72 -18.52
N VAL A 124 -11.96 4.91 -17.97
CA VAL A 124 -10.68 5.62 -18.03
C VAL A 124 -10.12 5.75 -16.62
N LEU A 125 -8.86 5.35 -16.40
CA LEU A 125 -8.21 5.56 -15.12
C LEU A 125 -8.15 7.07 -14.80
N PRO A 126 -8.55 7.50 -13.59
CA PRO A 126 -8.60 8.93 -13.24
C PRO A 126 -7.25 9.52 -12.78
N TYR A 127 -6.19 8.71 -12.76
CA TYR A 127 -4.84 9.09 -12.31
C TYR A 127 -3.79 8.39 -13.18
N ALA A 128 -2.59 8.94 -13.24
CA ALA A 128 -1.44 8.25 -13.82
C ALA A 128 -0.91 7.19 -12.86
N VAL A 129 -0.38 6.11 -13.41
CA VAL A 129 0.28 5.05 -12.65
C VAL A 129 1.74 5.00 -13.06
N VAL A 130 2.63 5.18 -12.09
CA VAL A 130 4.09 5.18 -12.30
C VAL A 130 4.78 4.15 -11.42
N ASP A 131 5.86 3.60 -11.93
CA ASP A 131 6.76 2.73 -11.19
C ASP A 131 8.03 3.52 -10.90
N VAL A 132 8.53 3.38 -9.67
CA VAL A 132 9.65 4.13 -9.13
C VAL A 132 10.72 3.16 -8.70
N THR A 133 11.93 3.34 -9.21
CA THR A 133 13.12 2.60 -8.80
C THR A 133 14.11 3.56 -8.18
N ALA A 134 14.50 3.32 -6.94
CA ALA A 134 15.44 4.15 -6.21
C ALA A 134 16.73 3.37 -5.91
N GLU A 135 17.86 3.97 -6.26
CA GLU A 135 19.19 3.38 -6.16
C GLU A 135 20.14 4.32 -5.42
N HIS A 136 20.96 3.76 -4.54
CA HIS A 136 22.03 4.47 -3.85
C HIS A 136 23.13 3.47 -3.49
N GLU A 137 24.39 3.88 -3.58
CA GLU A 137 25.52 3.03 -3.21
C GLU A 137 25.45 2.63 -1.73
N GLY A 138 25.68 1.35 -1.43
CA GLY A 138 25.61 0.82 -0.06
C GLY A 138 24.20 0.56 0.46
N TYR A 139 23.16 0.70 -0.37
CA TYR A 139 21.78 0.33 -0.04
C TYR A 139 21.22 -0.64 -1.08
N ASP A 140 20.30 -1.50 -0.65
CA ASP A 140 19.51 -2.32 -1.56
C ASP A 140 18.59 -1.42 -2.41
N PRO A 141 18.41 -1.73 -3.70
CA PRO A 141 17.49 -0.96 -4.55
C PRO A 141 16.06 -1.12 -4.07
N VAL A 142 15.29 -0.03 -4.13
CA VAL A 142 13.89 0.00 -3.73
C VAL A 142 13.02 0.15 -4.98
N HIS A 143 12.09 -0.78 -5.18
CA HIS A 143 11.12 -0.74 -6.28
C HIS A 143 9.71 -0.54 -5.74
N VAL A 144 9.11 0.60 -6.10
CA VAL A 144 7.73 0.95 -5.76
C VAL A 144 6.91 0.99 -7.03
N ALA A 145 6.03 0.03 -7.16
CA ALA A 145 5.17 -0.19 -8.28
C ALA A 145 3.78 0.42 -8.03
N GLY A 146 3.14 0.96 -9.05
CA GLY A 146 1.72 1.35 -8.97
C GLY A 146 1.43 2.71 -8.31
N VAL A 147 2.41 3.60 -8.23
CA VAL A 147 2.27 4.92 -7.60
C VAL A 147 1.26 5.78 -8.37
N GLN A 148 0.30 6.35 -7.65
CA GLN A 148 -0.82 7.10 -8.22
C GLN A 148 -0.54 8.60 -8.21
N VAL A 149 -0.70 9.24 -9.36
CA VAL A 149 -0.48 10.69 -9.52
C VAL A 149 -1.71 11.34 -10.14
N PHE A 150 -2.32 12.28 -9.41
CA PHE A 150 -3.53 13.00 -9.79
C PHE A 150 -3.24 14.39 -10.35
N ASP A 151 -4.11 14.87 -11.24
CA ASP A 151 -4.00 16.18 -11.88
C ASP A 151 -4.07 17.34 -10.90
N GLY A 152 -3.02 18.17 -10.89
CA GLY A 152 -2.84 19.33 -10.02
C GLY A 152 -2.47 19.00 -8.58
N GLU A 153 -2.27 17.74 -8.22
CA GLU A 153 -1.94 17.30 -6.86
C GLU A 153 -0.47 16.87 -6.73
N VAL A 154 0.09 17.03 -5.53
CA VAL A 154 1.43 16.57 -5.18
C VAL A 154 1.34 15.26 -4.41
N SER A 155 1.80 14.16 -5.00
CA SER A 155 1.96 12.88 -4.33
C SER A 155 3.34 12.83 -3.67
N LEU A 156 3.39 12.60 -2.35
CA LEU A 156 4.64 12.35 -1.63
C LEU A 156 4.89 10.84 -1.56
N LEU A 157 6.02 10.37 -2.09
CA LEU A 157 6.48 9.00 -1.95
C LEU A 157 7.69 8.92 -1.01
N GLU A 158 7.54 8.09 0.01
CA GLU A 158 8.56 7.80 1.00
C GLU A 158 9.32 6.52 0.62
N LEU A 159 10.65 6.64 0.49
CA LEU A 159 11.56 5.59 0.08
C LEU A 159 12.37 5.11 1.29
N LEU A 160 12.14 3.86 1.67
CA LEU A 160 12.81 3.20 2.78
C LEU A 160 14.09 2.52 2.30
N MET A 161 15.25 3.14 2.54
CA MET A 161 16.54 2.63 2.09
C MET A 161 17.08 1.61 3.11
N ILE A 162 17.34 0.38 2.68
CA ILE A 162 17.90 -0.69 3.52
C ILE A 162 19.40 -0.79 3.24
N PRO A 163 20.30 -0.56 4.22
CA PRO A 163 21.74 -0.72 4.01
C PRO A 163 22.11 -2.15 3.61
N VAL A 164 23.06 -2.30 2.70
CA VAL A 164 23.60 -3.62 2.36
C VAL A 164 24.51 -4.08 3.48
N GLU A 165 24.19 -5.21 4.12
CA GLU A 165 25.07 -5.84 5.10
C GLU A 165 26.28 -6.47 4.37
N GLU A 166 27.50 -6.08 4.77
CA GLU A 166 28.78 -6.53 4.15
C GLU A 166 29.29 -7.88 4.69
N ASP A 167 28.61 -8.50 5.67
CA ASP A 167 29.09 -9.72 6.30
C ASP A 167 28.95 -10.95 5.38
N GLU A 168 30.07 -11.44 4.84
CA GLU A 168 30.13 -12.65 4.00
C GLU A 168 29.68 -13.94 4.72
N THR A 169 29.62 -13.95 6.06
CA THR A 169 29.06 -15.06 6.85
C THR A 169 27.54 -15.04 6.93
N ALA A 170 26.90 -13.91 6.58
CA ALA A 170 25.45 -13.77 6.45
C ALA A 170 24.93 -14.17 5.05
N ALA A 171 25.81 -14.53 4.11
CA ALA A 171 25.42 -15.02 2.79
C ALA A 171 24.56 -16.32 2.83
N TYR A 172 24.51 -17.01 3.97
CA TYR A 172 23.65 -18.18 4.21
C TYR A 172 22.36 -17.86 4.99
N THR A 173 22.24 -16.67 5.58
CA THR A 173 20.96 -16.13 6.05
C THR A 173 20.34 -15.39 4.89
N VAL A 174 19.38 -16.05 4.22
CA VAL A 174 18.42 -15.50 3.24
C VAL A 174 18.58 -13.98 3.08
N ARG A 175 19.39 -13.54 2.09
CA ARG A 175 19.28 -12.14 1.64
C ARG A 175 17.82 -11.97 1.29
N SER A 176 17.10 -11.17 2.06
CA SER A 176 15.74 -10.78 1.71
C SER A 176 15.84 -10.22 0.30
N LEU A 177 15.12 -10.83 -0.65
CA LEU A 177 15.03 -10.26 -1.99
C LEU A 177 14.56 -8.80 -1.84
N PRO A 178 15.01 -7.88 -2.72
CA PRO A 178 14.52 -6.51 -2.73
C PRO A 178 12.99 -6.51 -2.57
N GLU A 179 12.50 -5.74 -1.60
CA GLU A 179 11.07 -5.73 -1.31
C GLU A 179 10.38 -4.90 -2.40
N ASP A 180 9.82 -5.59 -3.39
CA ASP A 180 8.98 -4.96 -4.41
C ASP A 180 7.64 -4.59 -3.77
N PHE A 181 7.36 -3.29 -3.69
CA PHE A 181 6.10 -2.78 -3.18
C PHE A 181 5.13 -2.50 -4.32
N ASP A 182 4.17 -3.38 -4.57
CA ASP A 182 3.12 -3.17 -5.59
C ASP A 182 1.87 -2.56 -4.97
N ILE A 183 1.59 -1.30 -5.33
CA ILE A 183 0.36 -0.61 -4.96
C ILE A 183 -0.75 -1.12 -5.88
N PRO A 184 -1.78 -1.80 -5.33
CA PRO A 184 -2.89 -2.29 -6.15
C PRO A 184 -3.74 -1.13 -6.68
N THR A 185 -4.57 -1.41 -7.70
CA THR A 185 -5.54 -0.43 -8.20
C THR A 185 -6.42 0.09 -7.08
N HIS A 186 -6.80 1.36 -7.18
CA HIS A 186 -7.72 1.95 -6.23
C HIS A 186 -9.11 1.27 -6.31
N LYS A 187 -9.65 0.87 -5.16
CA LYS A 187 -10.92 0.12 -5.07
C LYS A 187 -12.13 0.87 -5.60
N LEU A 188 -12.12 2.20 -5.58
CA LEU A 188 -13.18 3.01 -6.17
C LEU A 188 -13.26 2.85 -7.70
N PHE A 189 -12.15 2.52 -8.36
CA PHE A 189 -12.11 2.31 -9.80
C PHE A 189 -12.38 0.85 -10.20
N GLU A 190 -11.80 -0.11 -9.48
CA GLU A 190 -11.99 -1.55 -9.76
C GLU A 190 -13.46 -1.98 -9.72
N GLY A 191 -14.26 -1.34 -8.86
CA GLY A 191 -15.62 -1.78 -8.57
C GLY A 191 -15.64 -3.08 -7.77
N GLY A 192 -16.39 -3.10 -6.67
CA GLY A 192 -16.48 -4.28 -5.81
C GLY A 192 -17.30 -3.97 -4.57
N GLU A 193 -17.94 -5.00 -4.03
CA GLU A 193 -18.74 -4.87 -2.80
C GLU A 193 -17.84 -4.41 -1.65
N SER A 194 -18.28 -3.33 -1.00
CA SER A 194 -17.62 -2.69 0.12
C SER A 194 -17.55 -3.60 1.33
N SER A 195 -16.44 -3.46 2.05
CA SER A 195 -16.12 -4.01 3.37
C SER A 195 -15.76 -5.49 3.30
N GLY A 196 -14.61 -5.84 3.90
CA GLY A 196 -14.15 -7.23 4.01
C GLY A 196 -15.21 -8.17 4.61
N PRO A 197 -14.96 -9.49 4.60
CA PRO A 197 -15.94 -10.46 5.05
C PRO A 197 -16.50 -10.08 6.42
N THR A 198 -17.83 -10.17 6.58
CA THR A 198 -18.49 -9.96 7.87
C THR A 198 -17.71 -10.70 8.95
N PRO A 199 -17.34 -10.04 10.06
CA PRO A 199 -16.53 -10.67 11.11
C PRO A 199 -17.16 -11.99 11.53
N LEU A 200 -16.34 -13.04 11.63
CA LEU A 200 -16.79 -14.41 11.91
C LEU A 200 -17.59 -14.44 13.22
N SER A 201 -18.86 -14.83 13.14
CA SER A 201 -19.79 -14.93 14.29
C SER A 201 -19.35 -15.89 15.41
N ALA A 202 -18.31 -16.69 15.19
CA ALA A 202 -17.78 -17.65 16.17
C ALA A 202 -16.62 -17.11 17.01
N CYS A 203 -16.09 -15.92 16.71
CA CYS A 203 -15.15 -15.25 17.60
C CYS A 203 -15.97 -14.63 18.74
N ARG A 204 -15.66 -14.96 20.01
CA ARG A 204 -16.06 -14.10 21.13
C ARG A 204 -15.08 -12.93 21.16
N PRO A 205 -15.43 -11.77 20.58
CA PRO A 205 -14.47 -10.71 20.50
C PRO A 205 -14.30 -10.10 21.89
N ARG A 206 -13.05 -9.84 22.30
CA ARG A 206 -12.75 -8.94 23.45
C ARG A 206 -13.01 -7.47 23.08
N ILE A 207 -13.46 -7.25 21.86
CA ILE A 207 -13.76 -5.99 21.20
C ILE A 207 -15.28 -6.00 20.95
N LEU A 208 -15.90 -4.84 20.86
CA LEU A 208 -17.33 -4.70 20.62
C LEU A 208 -17.72 -5.35 19.28
N ASP A 209 -18.90 -5.99 19.24
CA ASP A 209 -19.47 -6.61 18.04
C ASP A 209 -19.72 -5.59 16.91
N GLN A 210 -19.82 -4.31 17.26
CA GLN A 210 -19.93 -3.20 16.33
C GLN A 210 -18.98 -2.07 16.73
N PRO A 211 -18.33 -1.41 15.75
CA PRO A 211 -17.52 -0.23 16.03
C PRO A 211 -18.41 0.91 16.53
N ILE A 212 -18.07 1.47 17.70
CA ILE A 212 -18.71 2.70 18.19
C ILE A 212 -18.02 3.89 17.53
N ILE A 213 -18.79 4.68 16.80
CA ILE A 213 -18.31 5.90 16.14
C ILE A 213 -18.48 7.08 17.12
N PRO A 214 -17.41 7.78 17.53
CA PRO A 214 -17.54 8.96 18.37
C PRO A 214 -18.32 10.09 17.70
N GLU A 215 -18.93 10.97 18.49
CA GLU A 215 -19.59 12.17 17.97
C GLU A 215 -18.58 13.28 17.67
N LYS A 216 -17.58 13.45 18.55
CA LYS A 216 -16.60 14.54 18.50
C LYS A 216 -15.17 14.02 18.63
N ILE A 217 -14.23 14.77 18.06
CA ILE A 217 -12.79 14.56 18.18
C ILE A 217 -12.10 15.86 18.58
N MET A 218 -11.04 15.75 19.39
CA MET A 218 -10.18 16.88 19.75
C MET A 218 -8.94 16.87 18.84
N VAL A 219 -8.65 18.02 18.23
CA VAL A 219 -7.51 18.24 17.34
C VAL A 219 -6.59 19.26 17.97
N HIS A 220 -5.29 18.97 18.01
CA HIS A 220 -4.25 19.86 18.52
C HIS A 220 -3.68 20.69 17.36
N LEU A 221 -3.74 22.02 17.42
CA LEU A 221 -3.32 22.91 16.33
C LEU A 221 -1.79 23.15 16.29
N GLY A 222 -0.99 22.09 16.35
CA GLY A 222 0.48 22.22 16.34
C GLY A 222 1.22 20.94 16.67
N ARG A 223 2.55 21.07 16.79
CA ARG A 223 3.43 19.93 17.08
C ARG A 223 3.10 19.31 18.44
N PRO A 224 3.33 18.01 18.65
CA PRO A 224 3.01 17.34 19.92
C PRO A 224 3.63 17.98 21.16
N SER A 225 4.79 18.64 21.02
CA SER A 225 5.49 19.33 22.11
C SER A 225 5.12 20.81 22.25
N ALA A 226 4.31 21.36 21.34
CA ALA A 226 3.93 22.75 21.36
C ALA A 226 2.68 22.95 22.24
N ASN A 227 2.68 24.00 23.07
CA ASN A 227 1.50 24.39 23.82
C ASN A 227 0.56 25.19 22.91
N VAL A 228 -0.33 24.48 22.22
CA VAL A 228 -1.24 25.02 21.20
C VAL A 228 -2.70 24.78 21.56
N GLN A 229 -3.59 25.53 20.91
CA GLN A 229 -5.02 25.42 21.13
C GLN A 229 -5.57 24.05 20.70
N ASN A 230 -6.49 23.53 21.51
CA ASN A 230 -7.28 22.35 21.18
C ASN A 230 -8.61 22.80 20.56
N VAL A 231 -8.98 22.19 19.44
CA VAL A 231 -10.27 22.41 18.79
C VAL A 231 -11.08 21.12 18.86
N THR A 232 -12.35 21.21 19.22
CA THR A 232 -13.27 20.07 19.17
C THR A 232 -14.16 20.19 17.95
N VAL A 233 -14.15 19.18 17.10
CA VAL A 233 -14.94 19.11 15.87
C VAL A 233 -15.75 17.82 15.80
N SER A 234 -16.71 17.74 14.89
CA SER A 234 -17.43 16.51 14.56
C SER A 234 -16.44 15.44 14.11
N PHE A 235 -16.46 14.26 14.75
CA PHE A 235 -15.61 13.14 14.36
C PHE A 235 -15.89 12.73 12.91
N ARG A 236 -17.17 12.71 12.52
CA ARG A 236 -17.59 12.32 11.18
C ARG A 236 -17.06 13.27 10.12
N ASP A 237 -17.16 14.58 10.35
CA ASP A 237 -16.74 15.55 9.33
C ASP A 237 -15.22 15.67 9.27
N TYR A 238 -14.54 15.56 10.42
CA TYR A 238 -13.08 15.49 10.45
C TYR A 238 -12.54 14.28 9.69
N ILE A 239 -13.05 13.08 9.98
CA ILE A 239 -12.59 11.85 9.31
C ILE A 239 -12.95 11.86 7.83
N LYS A 240 -14.13 12.37 7.43
CA LYS A 240 -14.45 12.55 6.00
C LYS A 240 -13.42 13.44 5.32
N ASN A 241 -13.11 14.60 5.90
CA ASN A 241 -12.19 15.55 5.28
C ASN A 241 -10.76 15.01 5.20
N VAL A 242 -10.27 14.37 6.27
CA VAL A 242 -8.95 13.73 6.27
C VAL A 242 -8.92 12.59 5.26
N ALA A 243 -9.90 11.68 5.29
CA ALA A 243 -9.92 10.56 4.36
C ALA A 243 -10.07 11.02 2.90
N SER A 244 -10.89 12.03 2.62
CA SER A 244 -11.02 12.61 1.28
C SER A 244 -9.72 13.28 0.82
N SER A 245 -8.98 13.93 1.71
CA SER A 245 -7.71 14.59 1.35
C SER A 245 -6.58 13.58 1.12
N GLU A 246 -6.58 12.45 1.83
CA GLU A 246 -5.53 11.42 1.74
C GLU A 246 -5.80 10.38 0.65
N VAL A 247 -7.05 9.91 0.55
CA VAL A 247 -7.42 8.80 -0.36
C VAL A 247 -7.88 9.33 -1.72
N TYR A 248 -8.42 10.55 -1.78
CA TYR A 248 -8.96 11.12 -3.02
C TYR A 248 -8.71 12.63 -3.12
N PRO A 249 -7.44 13.04 -3.27
CA PRO A 249 -7.01 14.44 -3.08
C PRO A 249 -7.71 15.44 -4.01
N THR A 250 -8.32 14.97 -5.10
CA THR A 250 -9.07 15.78 -6.06
C THR A 250 -10.52 16.08 -5.67
N TRP A 251 -11.06 15.48 -4.61
CA TRP A 251 -12.47 15.62 -4.22
C TRP A 251 -12.85 17.08 -3.93
N VAL A 252 -13.91 17.59 -4.59
CA VAL A 252 -14.41 18.97 -4.38
C VAL A 252 -15.43 19.03 -3.25
N GLY A 253 -15.26 19.98 -2.32
CA GLY A 253 -16.19 20.24 -1.21
C GLY A 253 -15.45 20.48 0.11
N SER A 254 -15.70 21.64 0.72
CA SER A 254 -15.08 22.19 1.94
C SER A 254 -14.08 21.29 2.69
N THR A 255 -12.81 21.46 2.36
CA THR A 255 -11.63 21.11 3.18
C THR A 255 -11.48 22.02 4.41
N ASN A 256 -12.53 22.78 4.76
CA ASN A 256 -12.58 23.51 6.02
C ASN A 256 -13.73 22.94 6.87
N PRO A 257 -13.45 22.27 8.00
CA PRO A 257 -14.50 22.10 9.00
C PRO A 257 -14.93 23.51 9.40
N THR A 258 -16.21 23.85 9.25
CA THR A 258 -16.74 25.06 9.87
C THR A 258 -16.54 24.90 11.37
N ILE A 259 -15.48 25.50 11.92
CA ILE A 259 -15.27 25.57 13.37
C ILE A 259 -16.20 26.69 13.83
N PRO A 260 -17.30 26.40 14.56
CA PRO A 260 -18.15 27.46 15.07
C PRO A 260 -17.33 28.30 16.06
N GLY A 261 -17.05 29.56 15.72
CA GLY A 261 -16.35 30.51 16.59
C GLY A 261 -14.90 30.87 16.22
N LEU A 262 -14.46 30.55 14.99
CA LEU A 262 -13.28 31.15 14.34
C LEU A 262 -13.71 31.89 13.06
#